data_AF-S3KJE4-F1
#
_entry.id   AF-S3KJE4-F1
#
_cell.length_a   1.000
_cell.length_b   1.000
_cell.length_c   1.000
_cell.angle_alpha   90.00
_cell.angle_beta   90.00
_cell.angle_gamma   90.00
#
_symmetry.space_group_name_H-M   'P 1'
#
loop_
_entity.id
_entity.type
_entity.pdbx_description
1 polymer ?
#
loop_
_entity_poly.entity_id
_entity_poly.type
_entity_poly.pdbx_seq_one_letter_code
_entity_poly.pdbx_strand_id
1 'polypeptide(L)' 'MYLQVNRRQFKCGNCQKPFSEELDFVAKKRTYTKRLAENILEQLKEGDILNVS' A
#
# COMPACT_ATOMS: atom_id res chain seq x y z
N MET A 1 -7.40 13.06 23.51
CA MET A 1 -6.69 12.16 24.44
C MET A 1 -6.03 11.06 23.63
N TYR A 2 -4.71 11.13 23.42
CA TYR A 2 -3.97 10.05 22.76
C TYR A 2 -3.41 9.13 23.84
N LEU A 3 -3.84 7.87 23.86
CA LEU A 3 -3.26 6.85 24.72
C LEU A 3 -1.82 6.58 24.24
N GLN A 4 -0.82 6.96 25.05
CA GLN A 4 0.60 6.62 24.85
C GLN A 4 0.86 5.13 25.13
N VAL A 5 0.17 4.25 24.42
CA VAL A 5 0.48 2.82 24.44
C VAL A 5 1.40 2.54 23.27
N ASN A 6 2.53 1.90 23.54
CA ASN A 6 3.25 1.14 22.53
C ASN A 6 2.29 0.06 22.02
N ARG A 7 1.59 0.34 20.91
CA ARG A 7 0.58 -0.56 20.34
C ARG A 7 1.28 -1.78 19.76
N ARG A 8 1.61 -2.74 20.62
CA ARG A 8 1.83 -4.17 20.37
C ARG A 8 2.36 -4.48 18.96
N GLN A 9 3.54 -3.95 18.60
CA GLN A 9 4.26 -4.53 17.48
C GLN A 9 4.68 -5.94 17.90
N PHE A 10 4.40 -6.94 17.08
CA PHE A 10 4.87 -8.31 17.33
C PHE A 10 6.40 -8.27 17.45
N LYS A 11 6.94 -8.81 18.54
CA LYS A 11 8.37 -8.83 18.81
C LYS A 11 8.87 -10.26 18.80
N CYS A 12 10.03 -10.49 18.20
CA CYS A 12 10.67 -11.80 18.25
C CYS A 12 10.97 -12.15 19.72
N GLY A 13 10.57 -13.33 20.20
CA GLY A 13 10.85 -13.75 21.57
C GLY A 13 12.34 -13.78 21.92
N ASN A 14 13.19 -14.12 20.93
CA ASN A 14 14.63 -14.25 21.11
C ASN A 14 15.37 -12.90 21.04
N CYS A 15 15.15 -12.11 19.98
CA CYS A 15 15.92 -10.87 19.75
C CYS A 15 15.15 -9.58 20.06
N GLN A 16 13.87 -9.67 20.47
CA GLN A 16 12.99 -8.54 20.84
C GLN A 16 12.79 -7.47 19.76
N LYS A 17 13.27 -7.71 18.54
CA LYS A 17 13.06 -6.83 17.39
C LYS A 17 11.60 -6.90 16.93
N PRO A 18 10.99 -5.76 16.56
CA PRO A 18 9.65 -5.74 16.00
C PRO A 18 9.66 -6.42 14.62
N PHE A 19 8.58 -7.14 14.31
CA PHE A 19 8.33 -7.69 12.99
C PHE A 19 6.85 -7.54 12.62
N SER A 20 6.57 -7.68 11.33
CA SER A 20 5.22 -7.80 10.79
C SER A 20 5.13 -9.17 10.12
N GLU A 21 4.06 -9.90 10.37
CA GLU A 21 3.79 -11.16 9.69
C GLU A 21 3.31 -10.87 8.26
N GLU A 22 3.76 -11.67 7.30
CA GLU A 22 3.18 -11.63 5.95
C GLU A 22 1.85 -12.37 5.96
N LEU A 23 0.79 -11.71 5.51
CA LEU A 23 -0.56 -12.26 5.44
C LEU A 23 -0.91 -12.51 3.98
N ASP A 24 -1.03 -13.77 3.57
CA ASP A 24 -1.23 -14.16 2.17
C ASP A 24 -2.50 -13.56 1.53
N PHE A 25 -3.52 -13.28 2.35
CA PHE A 25 -4.77 -12.65 1.91
C PHE A 25 -4.68 -11.12 1.77
N VAL A 26 -3.61 -10.49 2.28
CA VAL A 26 -3.40 -9.04 2.20
C VAL A 26 -2.46 -8.73 1.04
N ALA A 27 -2.91 -7.88 0.12
CA ALA A 27 -2.08 -7.45 -0.99
C ALA A 27 -0.81 -6.73 -0.49
N LYS A 28 0.32 -6.97 -1.17
CA LYS A 28 1.59 -6.30 -0.88
C LYS A 28 1.44 -4.78 -0.93
N LYS A 29 2.22 -4.10 -0.09
CA LYS A 29 2.26 -2.64 -0.03
C LYS A 29 2.69 -2.06 -1.39
N ARG A 30 1.83 -1.22 -1.98
CA ARG A 30 2.09 -0.50 -3.22
C ARG A 30 2.69 0.87 -2.91
N THR A 31 3.46 1.43 -3.84
CA THR A 31 4.00 2.80 -3.76
C THR A 31 2.97 3.87 -4.16
N TYR A 32 1.87 3.45 -4.79
CA TYR A 32 0.82 4.33 -5.30
C TYR A 32 -0.56 3.94 -4.75
N THR A 33 -1.49 4.89 -4.80
CA THR A 33 -2.89 4.68 -4.40
C THR A 33 -3.71 4.13 -5.56
N LYS A 34 -4.79 3.37 -5.26
CA LYS A 34 -5.71 2.86 -6.30
C LYS A 34 -6.26 3.98 -7.18
N ARG A 35 -6.66 5.10 -6.57
CA ARG A 35 -7.13 6.30 -7.26
C ARG A 35 -6.12 6.84 -8.27
N LEU A 36 -4.84 6.87 -7.92
CA LEU A 36 -3.80 7.33 -8.86
C LEU A 36 -3.69 6.38 -10.07
N ALA A 37 -3.77 5.07 -9.85
CA ALA A 37 -3.75 4.11 -10.94
C ALA A 37 -4.97 4.25 -11.86
N GLU A 38 -6.16 4.43 -11.29
CA GLU A 38 -7.40 4.68 -12.03
C GLU A 38 -7.28 5.96 -12.88
N ASN A 39 -6.79 7.05 -12.30
CA ASN A 39 -6.60 8.31 -13.03
C ASN A 39 -5.64 8.16 -14.22
N ILE A 40 -4.52 7.44 -14.05
CA ILE A 40 -3.56 7.21 -15.13
C ILE A 40 -4.23 6.40 -16.25
N LEU A 41 -5.02 5.39 -15.91
CA LEU A 41 -5.74 4.58 -16.90
C LEU A 41 -6.76 5.42 -17.69
N GLU A 42 -7.51 6.32 -17.03
CA GLU A 42 -8.42 7.22 -17.74
C GLU A 42 -7.67 8.20 -18.66
N GLN A 43 -6.58 8.80 -18.17
CA GLN A 43 -5.73 9.67 -18.99
C GLN A 43 -5.15 8.96 -20.22
N LEU A 44 -4.74 7.69 -20.06
CA LEU A 44 -4.25 6.88 -21.19
C LEU A 44 -5.34 6.60 -22.21
N LYS A 45 -6.56 6.23 -21.77
CA LYS A 45 -7.70 6.05 -22.69
C LYS A 45 -8.01 7.33 -23.46
N GLU A 46 -8.02 8.48 -22.79
CA GLU A 46 -8.27 9.77 -23.42
C GLU A 46 -7.15 10.16 -24.40
N GLY A 47 -5.89 9.91 -24.03
CA GLY A 47 -4.72 10.21 -24.86
C GLY A 47 -4.56 9.31 -26.07
N ASP A 48 -4.86 8.01 -25.96
CA ASP A 48 -4.79 7.06 -27.08
C ASP A 48 -5.82 7.40 -28.18
N ILE A 49 -7.00 7.94 -27.81
CA ILE A 49 -8.01 8.40 -28.77
C ILE A 49 -7.46 9.57 -29.62
N LEU A 50 -6.57 10.39 -29.08
CA LEU A 50 -5.97 11.54 -29.78
C LEU A 50 -4.75 11.17 -30.63
N ASN A 51 -4.06 10.07 -30.31
CA ASN A 51 -2.81 9.65 -30.98
C ASN A 51 -3.03 8.76 -32.22
N VAL A 52 -4.27 8.36 -32.51
CA VAL A 52 -4.63 7.53 -33.69
C VAL A 52 -5.20 8.39 -34.84
N SER A 53 -5.02 9.71 -34.80
CA SER A 53 -5.46 10.65 -35.87
C SER A 53 -4.32 11.06 -36.80
#